data_AF-A0A117K9C5-F1
#
_entry.id   AF-A0A117K9C5-F1
#
_cell.length_a   1.000
_cell.length_b   1.000
_cell.length_c   1.000
_cell.angle_alpha   90.00
_cell.angle_beta   90.00
_cell.angle_gamma   90.00
#
_symmetry.space_group_name_H-M   'P 1'
#
loop_
_entity.id
_entity.type
_entity.pdbx_description
1 polymer ?
#
loop_
_entity_poly.entity_id
_entity_poly.type
_entity_poly.pdbx_seq_one_letter_code
_entity_poly.pdbx_strand_id
1 'polypeptide(L)'
;MKLPIICPSCDHTLQVSQMKCPDCKTEVNGNYELPVLLKLARDEQDFILNFFLSSGSIKEMAKQAELSYPTMRNKMDDLIEKIKRLNDKS
;
A
#
# COMPACT_ATOMS: atom_id res chain seq x y z
N MET A 1 -7.63 -11.22 10.48
CA MET A 1 -6.17 -11.27 10.71
C MET A 1 -5.50 -10.23 9.81
N LYS A 2 -4.53 -9.44 10.30
CA LYS A 2 -3.77 -8.51 9.47
C LYS A 2 -2.46 -9.18 9.06
N LEU A 3 -2.03 -8.99 7.81
CA LEU A 3 -0.74 -9.49 7.33
C LEU A 3 0.38 -8.70 8.04
N PRO A 4 1.28 -9.35 8.81
CA PRO A 4 2.41 -8.65 9.39
C PRO A 4 3.44 -8.34 8.31
N ILE A 5 3.84 -7.07 8.21
CA ILE A 5 4.87 -6.60 7.28
C ILE A 5 6.16 -6.16 8.00
N ILE A 6 6.10 -6.09 9.33
CA ILE A 6 7.21 -5.75 10.23
C ILE A 6 7.47 -6.92 11.16
N CYS A 7 8.74 -7.24 11.40
CA CYS A 7 9.17 -8.27 12.32
C CYS A 7 8.94 -7.83 13.77
N PRO A 8 8.14 -8.56 14.57
CA PRO A 8 7.83 -8.17 15.95
C PRO A 8 9.04 -8.27 16.91
N SER A 9 10.15 -8.85 16.47
CA SER A 9 11.36 -9.02 17.29
C SER A 9 12.41 -7.94 17.07
N CYS A 10 12.44 -7.30 15.89
CA CYS A 10 13.53 -6.38 15.52
C CYS A 10 13.09 -5.18 14.67
N ASP A 11 11.79 -5.00 14.44
CA ASP A 11 11.18 -3.89 13.70
C ASP A 11 11.63 -3.73 12.23
N HIS A 12 12.35 -4.71 11.68
CA HIS A 12 12.71 -4.73 10.26
C HIS A 12 11.56 -5.24 9.37
N THR A 13 11.55 -4.82 8.11
CA THR A 13 10.59 -5.29 7.10
C THR A 13 10.73 -6.79 6.86
N LEU A 14 9.60 -7.51 6.84
CA LEU A 14 9.56 -8.93 6.52
C LEU A 14 9.70 -9.19 5.02
N GLN A 15 10.20 -10.37 4.65
CA GLN A 15 10.21 -10.87 3.28
C GLN A 15 9.20 -12.01 3.11
N VAL A 16 8.67 -12.18 1.91
CA VAL A 16 7.82 -13.33 1.57
C VAL A 16 8.74 -14.52 1.32
N SER A 17 8.64 -15.55 2.16
CA SER A 17 9.45 -16.78 2.05
C SER A 17 8.79 -17.90 1.25
N GLN A 18 7.45 -17.91 1.19
CA GLN A 18 6.67 -18.97 0.56
C GLN A 18 5.30 -18.46 0.10
N MET A 19 4.88 -18.90 -1.10
CA MET A 19 3.51 -18.76 -1.61
C MET A 19 2.92 -20.15 -1.87
N LYS A 20 1.64 -20.34 -1.54
CA LYS A 20 0.95 -21.63 -1.72
C LYS A 20 -0.29 -21.46 -2.58
N CYS A 21 -0.36 -22.22 -3.68
CA CYS A 21 -1.55 -22.27 -4.51
C CYS A 21 -2.66 -23.08 -3.79
N PRO A 22 -3.84 -22.51 -3.52
CA PRO A 22 -4.91 -23.22 -2.85
C PRO A 22 -5.50 -24.36 -3.70
N ASP A 23 -5.40 -24.27 -5.04
CA ASP A 23 -6.06 -25.21 -5.96
C ASP A 23 -5.23 -26.47 -6.20
N CYS A 24 -3.96 -26.33 -6.62
CA CYS A 24 -3.08 -27.46 -6.96
C CYS A 24 -2.04 -27.79 -5.88
N LYS A 25 -2.02 -27.04 -4.77
CA LYS A 25 -1.08 -27.20 -3.64
C LYS A 25 0.39 -26.93 -3.96
N THR A 26 0.71 -26.43 -5.16
CA THR A 26 2.07 -25.99 -5.50
C THR A 26 2.57 -24.96 -4.48
N GLU A 27 3.78 -25.22 -3.97
CA GLU A 27 4.51 -24.31 -3.09
C GLU A 27 5.65 -23.66 -3.86
N VAL A 28 5.67 -22.34 -3.86
CA VAL A 28 6.72 -21.52 -4.47
C VAL A 28 7.52 -20.90 -3.33
N ASN A 29 8.78 -21.32 -3.19
CA ASN A 29 9.69 -20.87 -2.14
C ASN A 29 10.75 -19.94 -2.72
N GLY A 30 11.14 -18.92 -1.96
CA GLY A 30 12.15 -17.95 -2.36
C GLY A 30 12.16 -16.76 -1.42
N ASN A 31 13.11 -15.84 -1.60
CA ASN A 31 13.15 -14.59 -0.85
C ASN A 31 12.60 -13.49 -1.75
N TYR A 32 11.33 -13.16 -1.57
CA TYR A 32 10.67 -12.11 -2.35
C TYR A 32 10.46 -10.86 -1.49
N GLU A 33 10.71 -9.71 -2.09
CA GLU A 33 10.33 -8.45 -1.46
C GLU A 33 8.81 -8.31 -1.38
N LEU A 34 8.33 -7.67 -0.32
CA LEU A 34 6.94 -7.26 -0.26
C LEU A 34 6.65 -6.21 -1.34
N PRO A 35 5.55 -6.35 -2.11
CA PRO A 35 5.07 -5.31 -3.00
C PRO A 35 4.94 -3.97 -2.27
N VAL A 36 5.27 -2.87 -2.96
CA VAL A 36 5.27 -1.50 -2.40
C VAL A 36 3.92 -1.14 -1.76
N LEU A 37 2.81 -1.56 -2.39
CA LEU A 37 1.47 -1.33 -1.86
C LEU A 37 1.26 -1.93 -0.46
N LEU A 38 1.87 -3.09 -0.17
CA LEU A 38 1.80 -3.72 1.15
C LEU A 38 2.70 -3.04 2.19
N LYS A 39 3.68 -2.23 1.76
CA LYS A 39 4.52 -1.42 2.64
C LYS A 39 3.80 -0.13 3.11
N LEU A 40 2.64 0.19 2.52
CA LEU A 40 1.82 1.35 2.89
C LEU A 40 0.87 1.03 4.04
N ALA A 41 0.53 2.06 4.82
CA ALA A 41 -0.50 1.96 5.85
C ALA A 41 -1.87 1.69 5.20
N ARG A 42 -2.82 1.14 5.98
CA ARG A 42 -4.09 0.68 5.42
C ARG A 42 -4.92 1.81 4.81
N ASP A 43 -4.92 2.96 5.47
CA ASP A 43 -5.59 4.17 5.01
C ASP A 43 -4.96 4.77 3.74
N GLU A 44 -3.66 4.58 3.54
CA GLU A 44 -2.96 4.94 2.30
C GLU A 44 -3.30 3.99 1.16
N GLN A 45 -3.43 2.68 1.43
CA GLN A 45 -3.92 1.71 0.45
C GLN A 45 -5.36 2.02 0.03
N ASP A 46 -6.24 2.28 1.01
CA ASP A 46 -7.63 2.65 0.78
C ASP A 46 -7.72 3.97 -0.02
N PHE A 47 -6.83 4.93 0.26
CA PHE A 47 -6.74 6.16 -0.53
C PHE A 47 -6.45 5.88 -2.01
N ILE A 48 -5.47 5.03 -2.31
CA ILE A 48 -5.08 4.68 -3.69
C ILE A 48 -6.25 4.00 -4.40
N LEU A 49 -6.92 3.05 -3.73
CA LEU A 49 -8.10 2.38 -4.27
C LEU A 49 -9.23 3.36 -4.56
N ASN A 50 -9.53 4.26 -3.62
CA ASN A 50 -10.58 5.26 -3.79
C ASN A 50 -10.25 6.27 -4.90
N PHE A 51 -8.98 6.64 -5.04
CA PHE A 51 -8.52 7.47 -6.15
C PHE A 51 -8.77 6.78 -7.50
N PHE A 52 -8.44 5.50 -7.60
CA PHE A 52 -8.70 4.71 -8.80
C PHE A 52 -10.21 4.58 -9.10
N LEU A 53 -11.02 4.28 -8.07
CA LEU A 53 -12.48 4.20 -8.19
C LEU A 53 -13.14 5.55 -8.54
N SER A 54 -12.48 6.66 -8.22
CA SER A 54 -12.90 8.01 -8.58
C SER A 54 -12.38 8.46 -9.95
N SER A 55 -11.87 7.55 -10.78
CA SER A 55 -11.23 7.84 -12.07
C SER A 55 -10.11 8.89 -11.97
N GLY A 56 -9.39 8.91 -10.85
CA GLY A 56 -8.34 9.89 -10.56
C GLY A 56 -8.83 11.28 -10.15
N SER A 57 -10.11 11.45 -9.83
CA SER A 57 -10.67 12.75 -9.45
C SER A 57 -10.47 13.08 -7.97
N ILE A 58 -9.46 13.90 -7.69
CA ILE A 58 -9.21 14.47 -6.35
C ILE A 58 -10.43 15.26 -5.85
N LYS A 59 -11.14 15.94 -6.78
CA LYS A 59 -12.33 16.72 -6.44
C LYS A 59 -13.46 15.84 -5.94
N GLU A 60 -13.71 14.70 -6.60
CA GLU A 60 -14.73 13.75 -6.14
C GLU A 60 -14.33 13.11 -4.81
N MET A 61 -13.06 12.73 -4.64
CA MET A 61 -12.57 12.23 -3.35
C MET A 61 -12.77 13.25 -2.22
N ALA A 62 -12.40 14.52 -2.45
CA ALA A 62 -12.57 15.60 -1.49
C ALA A 62 -14.04 15.75 -1.08
N LYS A 63 -14.94 15.73 -2.06
CA LYS A 63 -16.39 15.81 -1.84
C LYS A 63 -16.91 14.61 -1.03
N GLN A 64 -16.49 13.39 -1.36
CA GLN A 64 -16.90 12.16 -0.65
C GLN A 64 -16.39 12.11 0.79
N ALA A 65 -15.20 12.67 1.04
CA ALA A 65 -14.58 12.72 2.37
C ALA A 65 -15.01 13.95 3.19
N GLU A 66 -15.85 14.83 2.66
CA GLU A 66 -16.22 16.12 3.28
C GLU A 66 -14.99 16.99 3.63
N LEU A 67 -13.95 16.90 2.80
CA LEU A 67 -12.70 17.65 2.96
C LEU A 67 -12.56 18.74 1.91
N SER A 68 -11.74 19.75 2.21
CA SER A 68 -11.36 20.75 1.22
C SER A 68 -10.50 20.11 0.12
N TYR A 69 -10.63 20.62 -1.12
CA TYR A 69 -9.75 20.21 -2.22
C TYR A 69 -8.25 20.35 -1.85
N PRO A 70 -7.78 21.47 -1.25
CA PRO A 70 -6.40 21.59 -0.79
C PRO A 70 -5.98 20.48 0.18
N THR A 71 -6.83 20.12 1.15
CA THR A 71 -6.53 19.04 2.11
C THR A 71 -6.35 17.71 1.41
N MET A 72 -7.27 17.37 0.49
CA MET A 72 -7.19 16.11 -0.27
C MET A 72 -5.98 16.09 -1.21
N ARG A 73 -5.66 17.23 -1.81
CA ARG A 73 -4.49 17.38 -2.69
C ARG A 73 -3.18 17.17 -1.93
N ASN A 74 -3.03 17.81 -0.76
CA ASN A 74 -1.85 17.62 0.07
C ASN A 74 -1.67 16.16 0.48
N LYS A 75 -2.76 15.48 0.88
CA LYS A 75 -2.72 14.05 1.20
C LYS A 75 -2.25 13.18 0.02
N MET A 76 -2.68 13.50 -1.19
CA MET A 76 -2.22 12.82 -2.40
C MET A 76 -0.72 13.05 -2.64
N ASP A 77 -0.27 14.30 -2.57
CA ASP A 77 1.11 14.67 -2.83
C ASP A 77 2.06 14.04 -1.78
N ASP A 78 1.68 14.02 -0.50
CA ASP A 78 2.41 13.33 0.57
C ASP A 78 2.56 11.83 0.30
N LEU A 79 1.49 11.18 -0.18
CA LEU A 79 1.50 9.75 -0.50
C LEU A 79 2.37 9.45 -1.73
N ILE A 80 2.35 10.30 -2.75
CA ILE A 80 3.23 10.19 -3.91
C ILE A 80 4.69 10.25 -3.48
N GLU A 81 5.06 11.22 -2.64
CA GLU A 81 6.43 11.35 -2.13
C GLU A 81 6.84 10.15 -1.27
N LYS A 82 5.92 9.61 -0.47
CA LYS A 82 6.18 8.37 0.28
C LYS A 82 6.45 7.18 -0.64
N ILE A 83 5.66 6.99 -1.69
CA ILE A 83 5.83 5.90 -2.66
C ILE A 83 7.17 6.03 -3.40
N LYS A 84 7.54 7.23 -3.84
CA LYS A 84 8.86 7.47 -4.47
C LYS A 84 10.01 7.03 -3.55
N ARG A 85 9.99 7.43 -2.28
CA ARG A 85 11.02 7.04 -1.29
C ARG A 85 11.07 5.53 -1.04
N LEU A 86 9.96 4.82 -1.18
CA LEU A 86 9.91 3.36 -1.06
C LEU A 86 10.45 2.66 -2.30
N ASN A 87 10.26 3.24 -3.49
CA ASN A 87 10.80 2.72 -4.75
C ASN A 87 12.30 2.98 -4.89
N ASP A 88 12.79 4.14 -4.45
CA ASP A 88 14.23 4.47 -4.51
C ASP A 88 15.09 3.64 -3.53
N LYS A 89 14.44 2.87 -2.65
CA LYS A 89 15.07 1.99 -1.64
C LYS A 89 15.00 0.49 -2.00
N SER A 90 14.42 0.13 -3.14
CA SER A 90 14.29 -1.26 -3.65
C SER A 90 15.27 -1.52 -4.79
#